data_AF-A0A196NWW6-F1
#
_entry.id   AF-A0A196NWW6-F1
#
_cell.length_a   1.000
_cell.length_b   1.000
_cell.length_c   1.000
_cell.angle_alpha   90.00
_cell.angle_beta   90.00
_cell.angle_gamma   90.00
#
_symmetry.space_group_name_H-M   'P 1'
#
loop_
_entity.id
_entity.type
_entity.pdbx_description
1 polymer ?
#
loop_
_entity_poly.entity_id
_entity_poly.type
_entity_poly.pdbx_seq_one_letter_code
_entity_poly.pdbx_strand_id
1 'polypeptide(L)'
;MTEPKTLTEKIIDGGKIAGAISAMMALSIMVWGFTAGPVRDWLAKFEQGFEAQQDMQQLQQEMQHSQQDILADISAILLAQSHNVKRIEALESAKTQDASPAIRFTMYGHSIEDGRPGQVVEIKWQFVKLRDCGRPEIDLLFRNGGGRLHRFQNVSVLDTEGIGVAADPDPSMAQTISYTARIPDNEGVHAGRSFAWVRVGYPECPTVPAVTSPEVAFRILS
;
A
#
# COMPACT_ATOMS: atom_id res chain seq x y z
N MET A 1 85.70 -42.99 74.47
CA MET A 1 84.98 -43.10 75.75
C MET A 1 84.61 -41.68 76.15
N THR A 2 83.33 -41.33 76.01
CA THR A 2 82.73 -40.07 76.45
C THR A 2 81.34 -40.41 76.99
N GLU A 3 81.04 -39.83 78.15
CA GLU A 3 80.09 -40.29 79.16
C GLU A 3 78.60 -40.31 78.73
N PRO A 4 77.78 -41.19 79.33
CA PRO A 4 76.34 -41.15 79.19
C PRO A 4 75.74 -39.96 79.95
N LYS A 5 75.02 -39.10 79.22
CA LYS A 5 74.25 -37.97 79.78
C LYS A 5 73.19 -38.42 80.78
N THR A 6 73.12 -37.76 81.93
CA THR A 6 72.23 -38.05 83.05
C THR A 6 70.78 -37.67 82.78
N LEU A 7 69.85 -38.43 83.39
CA LEU A 7 68.39 -38.42 83.22
C LEU A 7 67.72 -37.03 83.30
N THR A 8 68.35 -36.08 84.00
CA THR A 8 67.82 -34.74 84.28
C THR A 8 67.80 -33.82 83.05
N GLU A 9 68.71 -33.98 82.08
CA GLU A 9 68.70 -33.19 80.83
C GLU A 9 67.50 -33.56 79.92
N LYS A 10 67.05 -34.82 79.94
CA LYS A 10 65.95 -35.29 79.09
C LYS A 10 64.56 -34.78 79.52
N ILE A 11 64.39 -34.46 80.80
CA ILE A 11 63.10 -34.01 81.35
C ILE A 11 62.86 -32.51 81.03
N ILE A 12 63.93 -31.71 80.99
CA ILE A 12 63.85 -30.28 80.69
C ILE A 12 63.54 -30.02 79.20
N ASP A 13 64.04 -30.87 78.29
CA ASP A 13 63.72 -30.79 76.87
C ASP A 13 62.30 -31.30 76.53
N GLY A 14 61.79 -32.29 77.27
CA GLY A 14 60.41 -32.77 77.11
C GLY A 14 59.35 -31.72 77.46
N GLY A 15 59.61 -30.88 78.47
CA GLY A 15 58.68 -29.83 78.91
C GLY A 15 58.48 -28.68 77.91
N LYS A 16 59.52 -28.34 77.12
CA LYS A 16 59.45 -27.28 76.11
C LYS A 16 58.64 -27.68 74.87
N ILE A 17 58.66 -28.97 74.52
CA ILE A 17 57.92 -29.52 73.38
C ILE A 17 56.42 -29.61 73.70
N ALA A 18 56.06 -29.97 74.93
CA ALA A 18 54.67 -30.07 75.37
C ALA A 18 53.94 -28.70 75.38
N GLY A 19 54.66 -27.61 75.74
CA GLY A 19 54.11 -26.25 75.72
C GLY A 19 53.88 -25.68 74.31
N ALA A 20 54.74 -26.02 73.35
CA ALA A 20 54.60 -25.57 71.96
C ALA A 20 53.42 -26.25 71.23
N ILE A 21 53.17 -27.52 71.52
CA ILE A 21 52.09 -28.29 70.90
C ILE A 21 50.71 -27.84 71.41
N SER A 22 50.59 -27.49 72.69
CA SER A 22 49.34 -27.00 73.28
C SER A 22 48.97 -25.59 72.79
N ALA A 23 49.94 -24.70 72.57
CA ALA A 23 49.72 -23.40 71.96
C ALA A 23 49.28 -23.50 70.48
N MET A 24 49.83 -24.45 69.71
CA MET A 24 49.43 -24.71 68.33
C MET A 24 48.02 -25.33 68.21
N MET A 25 47.61 -26.17 69.17
CA MET A 25 46.25 -26.71 69.21
C MET A 25 45.20 -25.66 69.59
N ALA A 26 45.51 -24.72 70.48
CA ALA A 26 44.59 -23.63 70.83
C ALA A 26 44.34 -22.66 69.67
N LEU A 27 45.37 -22.37 68.86
CA LEU A 27 45.26 -21.53 67.66
C LEU A 27 44.49 -22.21 66.53
N SER A 28 44.62 -23.53 66.36
CA SER A 28 43.90 -24.27 65.32
C SER A 28 42.40 -24.40 65.62
N ILE A 29 41.98 -24.49 66.89
CA ILE A 29 40.56 -24.49 67.27
C ILE A 29 39.91 -23.12 67.03
N MET A 30 40.62 -22.01 67.26
CA MET A 30 40.08 -20.66 66.97
C MET A 30 39.94 -20.37 65.48
N VAL A 31 40.85 -20.86 64.63
CA VAL A 31 40.78 -20.67 63.17
C VAL A 31 39.63 -21.45 62.52
N TRP A 32 39.34 -22.66 63.01
CA TRP A 32 38.20 -23.44 62.53
C TRP A 32 36.84 -22.90 63.00
N GLY A 33 36.76 -22.32 64.21
CA GLY A 33 35.53 -21.68 64.70
C GLY A 33 35.13 -20.43 63.92
N PHE A 34 36.10 -19.68 63.36
CA PHE A 34 35.84 -18.42 62.64
C PHE A 34 35.59 -18.60 61.13
N THR A 35 35.96 -19.75 60.55
CA THR A 35 35.89 -20.01 59.10
C THR A 35 34.66 -20.82 58.67
N ALA A 36 33.94 -21.46 59.61
CA ALA A 36 32.78 -22.30 59.29
C ALA A 36 31.53 -21.53 58.85
N GLY A 37 31.34 -20.29 59.31
CA GLY A 37 30.21 -19.43 58.89
C GLY A 37 30.35 -18.92 57.45
N PRO A 38 31.46 -18.23 57.10
CA PRO A 38 31.64 -17.63 55.78
C PRO A 38 31.69 -18.63 54.62
N VAL A 39 32.20 -19.85 54.86
CA VAL A 39 32.31 -20.89 53.81
C VAL A 39 30.94 -21.44 53.41
N ARG A 40 30.02 -21.57 54.37
CA ARG A 40 28.66 -22.05 54.09
C ARG A 40 27.84 -21.01 53.33
N ASP A 41 27.99 -19.74 53.68
CA ASP A 41 27.36 -18.62 52.96
C ASP A 41 27.96 -18.44 51.56
N TRP A 42 29.26 -18.70 51.39
CA TRP A 42 29.90 -18.69 50.08
C TRP A 42 29.40 -19.82 49.19
N LEU A 43 29.26 -21.04 49.70
CA LEU A 43 28.70 -22.19 48.97
C LEU A 43 27.25 -21.94 48.52
N ALA A 44 26.40 -21.41 49.41
CA ALA A 44 25.01 -21.08 49.07
C ALA A 44 24.93 -19.98 47.97
N LYS A 45 25.83 -18.98 48.01
CA LYS A 45 25.92 -17.96 46.95
C LYS A 45 26.48 -18.52 45.64
N PHE A 46 27.38 -19.49 45.71
CA PHE A 46 27.97 -20.14 44.54
C PHE A 46 26.93 -20.99 43.80
N GLU A 47 26.09 -21.72 44.54
CA GLU A 47 24.99 -22.52 43.99
C GLU A 47 23.93 -21.63 43.32
N GLN A 48 23.52 -20.53 43.97
CA GLN A 48 22.62 -19.53 43.39
C GLN A 48 23.21 -18.82 42.15
N GLY A 49 24.53 -18.60 42.12
CA GLY A 49 25.21 -18.01 40.96
C GLY A 49 25.24 -18.94 39.75
N PHE A 50 25.31 -20.26 39.97
CA PHE A 50 25.33 -21.25 38.90
C PHE A 50 23.95 -21.41 38.25
N GLU A 51 22.89 -21.40 39.05
CA GLU A 51 21.50 -21.39 38.56
C GLU A 51 21.22 -20.12 37.74
N ALA A 52 21.60 -18.95 38.26
CA ALA A 52 21.45 -17.69 37.53
C ALA A 52 22.24 -17.64 36.21
N GLN A 53 23.40 -18.31 36.14
CA GLN A 53 24.20 -18.38 34.92
C GLN A 53 23.61 -19.36 33.88
N GLN A 54 23.01 -20.48 34.34
CA GLN A 54 22.29 -21.40 33.47
C GLN A 54 21.01 -20.77 32.91
N ASP A 55 20.24 -20.08 33.75
CA ASP A 55 19.05 -19.35 33.33
C ASP A 55 19.41 -18.27 32.31
N MET A 56 20.53 -17.57 32.49
CA MET A 56 20.98 -16.56 31.54
C MET A 56 21.46 -17.15 30.20
N GLN A 57 22.02 -18.36 30.20
CA GLN A 57 22.36 -19.07 28.96
C GLN A 57 21.11 -19.56 28.22
N GLN A 58 20.11 -20.06 28.94
CA GLN A 58 18.83 -20.46 28.35
C GLN A 58 18.10 -19.25 27.76
N LEU A 59 18.05 -18.13 28.49
CA LEU A 59 17.49 -16.88 27.98
C LEU A 59 18.21 -16.35 26.74
N GLN A 60 19.54 -16.48 26.66
CA GLN A 60 20.27 -16.11 25.44
C GLN A 60 19.93 -16.99 24.25
N GLN A 61 19.74 -18.30 24.47
CA GLN A 61 19.35 -19.23 23.40
C GLN A 61 17.92 -18.98 22.93
N GLU A 62 16.98 -18.77 23.85
CA GLU A 62 15.59 -18.40 23.51
C GLU A 62 15.53 -17.07 22.75
N MET A 63 16.34 -16.08 23.16
CA MET A 63 16.40 -14.79 22.47
C MET A 63 16.98 -14.93 21.06
N GLN A 64 17.99 -15.77 20.85
CA GLN A 64 18.54 -16.03 19.51
C GLN A 64 17.56 -16.75 18.60
N HIS A 65 16.83 -17.75 19.13
CA HIS A 65 15.79 -18.43 18.36
C HIS A 65 14.63 -17.48 18.01
N SER A 66 14.17 -16.67 18.96
CA SER A 66 13.13 -15.68 18.70
C SER A 66 13.56 -14.65 17.64
N GLN A 67 14.82 -14.20 17.63
CA GLN A 67 15.32 -13.31 16.57
C GLN A 67 15.36 -13.98 15.19
N GLN A 68 15.70 -15.26 15.10
CA GLN A 68 15.69 -16.00 13.83
C GLN A 68 14.26 -16.18 13.30
N ASP A 69 13.31 -16.49 14.17
CA ASP A 69 11.89 -16.63 13.79
C ASP A 69 11.32 -15.29 13.31
N ILE A 70 11.62 -14.19 13.99
CA ILE A 70 11.21 -12.84 13.56
C ILE A 70 11.82 -12.48 12.20
N LEU A 71 13.09 -12.81 11.95
CA LEU A 71 13.73 -12.57 10.65
C LEU A 71 13.11 -13.41 9.53
N ALA A 72 12.76 -14.67 9.81
CA ALA A 72 12.06 -15.54 8.89
C ALA A 72 10.68 -14.98 8.53
N ASP A 73 9.91 -14.54 9.53
CA ASP A 73 8.59 -13.92 9.33
C ASP A 73 8.67 -12.62 8.53
N ILE A 74 9.64 -11.74 8.83
CA ILE A 74 9.87 -10.51 8.05
C ILE A 74 10.20 -10.84 6.60
N SER A 75 11.02 -11.87 6.35
CA SER A 75 11.37 -12.29 4.99
C SER A 75 10.15 -12.82 4.20
N ALA A 76 9.27 -13.57 4.87
CA ALA A 76 8.03 -14.08 4.28
C ALA A 76 7.04 -12.95 3.96
N ILE A 77 6.92 -11.96 4.86
CA ILE A 77 6.09 -10.77 4.65
C ILE A 77 6.61 -9.94 3.46
N LEU A 78 7.92 -9.74 3.36
CA LEU A 78 8.53 -9.00 2.23
C LEU A 78 8.31 -9.69 0.88
N LEU A 79 8.41 -11.03 0.83
CA LEU A 79 8.12 -11.80 -0.38
C LEU A 79 6.64 -11.71 -0.77
N ALA A 80 5.72 -11.78 0.20
CA ALA A 80 4.30 -11.60 -0.04
C ALA A 80 3.97 -10.18 -0.54
N GLN A 81 4.60 -9.15 0.03
CA GLN A 81 4.45 -7.77 -0.43
C GLN A 81 5.01 -7.58 -1.85
N SER A 82 6.19 -8.12 -2.15
CA SER A 82 6.77 -8.07 -3.49
C SER A 82 5.87 -8.74 -4.54
N HIS A 83 5.20 -9.84 -4.18
CA HIS A 83 4.28 -10.51 -5.09
C HIS A 83 3.03 -9.67 -5.37
N ASN A 84 2.50 -9.00 -4.33
CA ASN A 84 1.35 -8.11 -4.47
C ASN A 84 1.68 -6.87 -5.32
N VAL A 85 2.86 -6.27 -5.14
CA VAL A 85 3.31 -5.13 -5.95
C VAL A 85 3.42 -5.51 -7.43
N LYS A 86 4.11 -6.61 -7.76
CA LYS A 86 4.23 -7.07 -9.16
C LYS A 86 2.88 -7.39 -9.79
N ARG A 87 1.92 -7.91 -9.01
CA ARG A 87 0.57 -8.19 -9.48
C ARG A 87 -0.20 -6.89 -9.76
N ILE A 88 -0.02 -5.86 -8.95
CA ILE A 88 -0.61 -4.53 -9.18
C ILE A 88 0.00 -3.91 -10.45
N GLU A 89 1.33 -3.92 -10.59
CA GLU A 89 2.02 -3.42 -11.79
C GLU A 89 1.59 -4.16 -13.08
N ALA A 90 1.40 -5.48 -13.01
CA ALA A 90 0.88 -6.27 -14.14
C ALA A 90 -0.56 -5.89 -14.51
N LEU A 91 -1.41 -5.60 -13.52
CA LEU A 91 -2.79 -5.15 -13.76
C LEU A 91 -2.84 -3.72 -14.30
N GLU A 92 -1.96 -2.83 -13.81
CA GLU A 92 -1.84 -1.45 -14.31
C GLU A 92 -1.29 -1.43 -15.74
N SER A 93 -0.27 -2.22 -16.04
CA SER A 93 0.26 -2.34 -17.41
C SER A 93 -0.77 -2.94 -18.38
N ALA A 94 -1.55 -3.94 -17.95
CA ALA A 94 -2.67 -4.47 -18.74
C ALA A 94 -3.76 -3.40 -18.98
N LYS A 95 -4.10 -2.59 -17.99
CA LYS A 95 -5.04 -1.46 -18.12
C LYS A 95 -4.54 -0.38 -19.09
N THR A 96 -3.23 -0.21 -19.18
CA THR A 96 -2.60 0.77 -20.09
C THR A 96 -2.71 0.32 -21.55
N GLN A 97 -2.72 -1.00 -21.82
CA GLN A 97 -2.84 -1.57 -23.17
C GLN A 97 -4.29 -1.78 -23.64
N ASP A 98 -5.27 -1.62 -22.76
CA ASP A 98 -6.67 -1.80 -23.12
C ASP A 98 -7.19 -0.61 -23.94
N ALA A 99 -7.31 -0.83 -25.25
CA ALA A 99 -7.87 0.09 -26.24
C ALA A 99 -9.41 0.02 -26.34
N SER A 100 -10.08 -0.56 -25.33
CA SER A 100 -11.53 -0.52 -25.24
C SER A 100 -12.05 0.93 -25.15
N PRO A 101 -13.21 1.23 -25.75
CA PRO A 101 -13.79 2.58 -25.70
C PRO A 101 -14.22 2.94 -24.27
N ALA A 102 -14.09 4.21 -23.88
CA ALA A 102 -14.52 4.67 -22.56
C ALA A 102 -16.04 4.77 -22.40
N ILE A 103 -16.74 4.98 -23.52
CA ILE A 103 -18.20 5.07 -23.57
C ILE A 103 -18.73 4.27 -24.76
N ARG A 104 -20.01 3.93 -24.70
CA ARG A 104 -20.75 3.35 -25.82
C ARG A 104 -22.08 4.07 -25.98
N PHE A 105 -22.31 4.68 -27.13
CA PHE A 105 -23.60 5.27 -27.44
C PHE A 105 -24.68 4.18 -27.55
N THR A 106 -25.87 4.50 -27.06
CA THR A 106 -27.06 3.66 -27.31
C THR A 106 -27.47 3.79 -28.78
N MET A 107 -28.32 2.88 -29.27
CA MET A 107 -28.85 2.98 -30.64
C MET A 107 -30.05 3.94 -30.75
N TYR A 108 -30.68 4.27 -29.62
CA TYR A 108 -31.93 5.02 -29.53
C TYR A 108 -31.87 6.03 -28.38
N GLY A 109 -32.84 6.94 -28.33
CA GLY A 109 -32.98 7.94 -27.27
C GLY A 109 -32.20 9.24 -27.51
N HIS A 110 -31.58 9.36 -28.68
CA HIS A 110 -30.96 10.60 -29.13
C HIS A 110 -31.96 11.50 -29.81
N SER A 111 -31.85 12.80 -29.62
CA SER A 111 -32.72 13.76 -30.27
C SER A 111 -32.04 15.10 -30.49
N ILE A 112 -32.46 15.80 -31.53
CA ILE A 112 -32.01 17.15 -31.83
C ILE A 112 -33.25 17.94 -32.21
N GLU A 113 -33.40 19.12 -31.61
CA GLU A 113 -34.48 20.01 -32.00
C GLU A 113 -34.25 20.58 -33.40
N ASP A 114 -35.33 20.69 -34.17
CA ASP A 114 -35.30 21.44 -35.42
C ASP A 114 -34.99 22.92 -35.13
N GLY A 115 -34.21 23.55 -35.99
CA GLY A 115 -33.74 24.91 -35.75
C GLY A 115 -33.42 25.66 -37.03
N ARG A 116 -33.21 26.97 -36.91
CA ARG A 116 -32.80 27.85 -38.00
C ARG A 116 -31.30 28.17 -37.93
N PRO A 117 -30.65 28.53 -39.05
CA PRO A 117 -29.32 29.13 -39.01
C PRO A 117 -29.28 30.30 -38.02
N GLY A 118 -28.26 30.34 -37.17
CA GLY A 118 -28.09 31.31 -36.08
C GLY A 118 -28.83 30.97 -34.78
N GLN A 119 -29.75 29.99 -34.78
CA GLN A 119 -30.53 29.60 -33.61
C GLN A 119 -29.76 28.62 -32.71
N VAL A 120 -30.02 28.68 -31.41
CA VAL A 120 -29.61 27.66 -30.44
C VAL A 120 -30.63 26.53 -30.44
N VAL A 121 -30.15 25.30 -30.52
CA VAL A 121 -30.96 24.07 -30.45
C VAL A 121 -30.54 23.21 -29.26
N GLU A 122 -31.49 22.45 -28.71
CA GLU A 122 -31.21 21.43 -27.71
C GLU A 122 -30.88 20.08 -28.38
N ILE A 123 -29.82 19.45 -27.90
CA ILE A 123 -29.29 18.19 -28.42
C ILE A 123 -29.16 17.21 -27.25
N LYS A 124 -29.70 16.00 -27.39
CA LYS A 124 -29.62 14.92 -26.39
C LYS A 124 -28.95 13.70 -26.99
N TRP A 125 -27.96 13.19 -26.27
CA TRP A 125 -27.29 11.93 -26.58
C TRP A 125 -27.34 10.99 -25.40
N GLN A 126 -27.59 9.71 -25.67
CA GLN A 126 -27.60 8.64 -24.68
C GLN A 126 -26.39 7.73 -24.82
N PHE A 127 -25.76 7.37 -23.70
CA PHE A 127 -24.60 6.50 -23.72
C PHE A 127 -24.45 5.73 -22.41
N VAL A 128 -23.64 4.70 -22.45
CA VAL A 128 -23.23 3.92 -21.29
C VAL A 128 -21.76 4.22 -21.04
N LYS A 129 -21.42 4.59 -19.80
CA LYS A 129 -20.02 4.75 -19.36
C LYS A 129 -19.44 3.36 -19.08
N LEU A 130 -18.32 3.04 -19.71
CA LEU A 130 -17.65 1.73 -19.60
C LEU A 130 -16.45 1.78 -18.65
N ARG A 131 -15.78 2.93 -18.56
CA ARG A 131 -14.63 3.18 -17.68
C ARG A 131 -14.46 4.68 -17.46
N ASP A 132 -13.70 5.02 -16.44
CA ASP A 132 -13.30 6.39 -16.19
C ASP A 132 -12.00 6.73 -16.94
N CYS A 133 -12.05 7.81 -17.72
CA CYS A 133 -10.96 8.30 -18.55
C CYS A 133 -10.77 9.82 -18.41
N GLY A 134 -11.28 10.40 -17.31
CA GLY A 134 -11.21 11.83 -17.06
C GLY A 134 -12.12 12.65 -17.96
N ARG A 135 -11.73 13.89 -18.23
CA ARG A 135 -12.57 14.85 -18.95
C ARG A 135 -12.52 14.60 -20.48
N PRO A 136 -13.68 14.44 -21.14
CA PRO A 136 -13.70 14.26 -22.58
C PRO A 136 -13.58 15.58 -23.35
N GLU A 137 -13.07 15.46 -24.58
CA GLU A 137 -13.22 16.46 -25.63
C GLU A 137 -14.40 16.08 -26.53
N ILE A 138 -15.27 17.05 -26.81
CA ILE A 138 -16.53 16.84 -27.51
C ILE A 138 -16.60 17.71 -28.76
N ASP A 139 -16.77 17.07 -29.91
CA ASP A 139 -17.04 17.74 -31.17
C ASP A 139 -18.47 17.41 -31.63
N LEU A 140 -19.33 18.44 -31.65
CA LEU A 140 -20.68 18.35 -32.24
C LEU A 140 -20.61 18.79 -33.70
N LEU A 141 -20.93 17.85 -34.59
CA LEU A 141 -20.81 18.00 -36.04
C LEU A 141 -22.15 17.72 -36.71
N PHE A 142 -22.40 18.37 -37.84
CA PHE A 142 -23.55 18.05 -38.68
C PHE A 142 -23.26 18.21 -40.16
N ARG A 143 -23.93 17.39 -40.96
CA ARG A 143 -23.99 17.50 -42.41
C ARG A 143 -25.32 18.13 -42.81
N ASN A 144 -25.27 19.27 -43.50
CA ASN A 144 -26.46 19.96 -43.97
C ASN A 144 -27.10 19.25 -45.20
N GLY A 145 -28.27 19.71 -45.65
CA GLY A 145 -28.95 19.14 -46.82
C GLY A 145 -28.16 19.21 -48.13
N GLY A 146 -27.16 20.09 -48.22
CA GLY A 146 -26.22 20.19 -49.35
C GLY A 146 -24.99 19.29 -49.22
N GLY A 147 -24.91 18.44 -48.19
CA GLY A 147 -23.81 17.51 -47.98
C GLY A 147 -22.55 18.11 -47.36
N ARG A 148 -22.56 19.41 -47.01
CA ARG A 148 -21.42 20.07 -46.36
C ARG A 148 -21.39 19.76 -44.87
N LEU A 149 -20.19 19.51 -44.35
CA LEU A 149 -19.92 19.34 -42.92
C LEU A 149 -19.76 20.69 -42.25
N HIS A 150 -20.39 20.84 -41.09
CA HIS A 150 -20.35 22.03 -40.24
C HIS A 150 -20.15 21.59 -38.79
N ARG A 151 -19.63 22.50 -37.96
CA ARG A 151 -19.55 22.33 -36.51
C ARG A 151 -20.61 23.21 -35.87
N PHE A 152 -21.27 22.72 -34.82
CA PHE A 152 -22.10 23.61 -34.01
C PHE A 152 -21.22 24.62 -33.24
N GLN A 153 -21.71 25.85 -33.10
CA GLN A 153 -21.02 26.92 -32.37
C GLN A 153 -21.60 27.07 -30.96
N ASN A 154 -20.86 27.75 -30.06
CA ASN A 154 -21.31 28.06 -28.69
C ASN A 154 -21.89 26.85 -27.94
N VAL A 155 -21.22 25.70 -28.05
CA VAL A 155 -21.63 24.46 -27.41
C VAL A 155 -21.49 24.60 -25.89
N SER A 156 -22.59 24.47 -25.17
CA SER A 156 -22.61 24.41 -23.71
C SER A 156 -23.29 23.13 -23.25
N VAL A 157 -22.66 22.44 -22.31
CA VAL A 157 -23.25 21.30 -21.61
C VAL A 157 -24.24 21.85 -20.58
N LEU A 158 -25.49 21.37 -20.59
CA LEU A 158 -26.53 21.85 -19.67
C LEU A 158 -26.38 21.28 -18.25
N ASP A 159 -25.64 20.19 -18.10
CA ASP A 159 -25.31 19.62 -16.80
C ASP A 159 -24.11 20.37 -16.19
N THR A 160 -24.43 21.43 -15.43
CA THR A 160 -23.49 22.29 -14.71
C THR A 160 -22.70 21.58 -13.62
N GLU A 161 -23.04 20.35 -13.24
CA GLU A 161 -22.34 19.61 -12.18
C GLU A 161 -21.18 18.77 -12.74
N GLY A 162 -21.03 18.67 -14.07
CA GLY A 162 -20.03 17.79 -14.70
C GLY A 162 -20.28 16.29 -14.46
N ILE A 163 -21.42 15.96 -13.84
CA ILE A 163 -21.77 14.61 -13.38
C ILE A 163 -22.07 13.69 -14.56
N GLY A 164 -22.52 14.22 -15.69
CA GLY A 164 -22.80 13.44 -16.90
C GLY A 164 -21.61 12.62 -17.42
N VAL A 165 -20.36 12.94 -17.07
CA VAL A 165 -19.19 12.10 -17.41
C VAL A 165 -18.39 11.66 -16.19
N ALA A 166 -18.57 12.33 -15.03
CA ALA A 166 -17.88 12.01 -13.78
C ALA A 166 -18.60 10.96 -12.91
N ALA A 167 -19.88 10.65 -13.16
CA ALA A 167 -20.60 9.63 -12.39
C ALA A 167 -19.90 8.26 -12.46
N ASP A 168 -19.98 7.49 -11.37
CA ASP A 168 -19.44 6.14 -11.32
C ASP A 168 -20.01 5.30 -12.48
N PRO A 169 -19.17 4.50 -13.16
CA PRO A 169 -19.60 3.69 -14.29
C PRO A 169 -20.47 2.56 -13.76
N ASP A 170 -21.78 2.77 -13.67
CA ASP A 170 -22.72 1.66 -13.72
C ASP A 170 -22.93 1.29 -15.20
N PRO A 171 -22.31 0.20 -15.69
CA PRO A 171 -22.43 -0.21 -17.09
C PRO A 171 -23.85 -0.70 -17.44
N SER A 172 -24.75 -0.82 -16.45
CA SER A 172 -26.15 -1.21 -16.67
C SER A 172 -27.08 -0.02 -16.94
N MET A 173 -26.65 1.21 -16.66
CA MET A 173 -27.49 2.39 -16.81
C MET A 173 -27.06 3.28 -17.97
N ALA A 174 -28.00 3.54 -18.89
CA ALA A 174 -27.83 4.57 -19.90
C ALA A 174 -27.94 5.96 -19.26
N GLN A 175 -26.98 6.82 -19.55
CA GLN A 175 -26.93 8.21 -19.14
C GLN A 175 -27.31 9.10 -20.31
N THR A 176 -27.95 10.23 -20.03
CA THR A 176 -28.31 11.23 -21.04
C THR A 176 -27.50 12.49 -20.80
N ILE A 177 -26.82 12.98 -21.84
CA ILE A 177 -26.18 14.28 -21.84
C ILE A 177 -26.95 15.23 -22.76
N SER A 178 -27.21 16.43 -22.25
CA SER A 178 -27.91 17.47 -22.99
C SER A 178 -26.96 18.64 -23.27
N TYR A 179 -26.96 19.08 -24.52
CA TYR A 179 -26.19 20.22 -25.00
C TYR A 179 -27.13 21.28 -25.53
N THR A 180 -26.74 22.54 -25.34
CA THR A 180 -27.22 23.65 -26.15
C THR A 180 -26.14 24.00 -27.14
N ALA A 181 -26.50 24.14 -28.41
CA ALA A 181 -25.54 24.43 -29.45
C ALA A 181 -26.17 25.30 -30.53
N ARG A 182 -25.40 26.21 -31.11
CA ARG A 182 -25.87 27.13 -32.15
C ARG A 182 -25.58 26.58 -33.55
N ILE A 183 -26.57 26.61 -34.43
CA ILE A 183 -26.37 26.37 -35.86
C ILE A 183 -25.69 27.62 -36.45
N PRO A 184 -24.54 27.51 -37.14
CA PRO A 184 -23.89 28.68 -37.74
C PRO A 184 -24.79 29.34 -38.80
N ASP A 185 -24.78 30.68 -38.85
CA ASP A 185 -25.55 31.48 -39.82
C ASP A 185 -24.73 31.91 -41.04
N ASN A 186 -23.40 31.80 -40.98
CA ASN A 186 -22.47 32.42 -41.90
C ASN A 186 -21.54 31.45 -42.66
N GLU A 187 -21.75 30.13 -42.54
CA GLU A 187 -20.87 29.10 -43.12
C GLU A 187 -21.44 28.40 -44.37
N GLY A 188 -22.50 28.95 -44.98
CA GLY A 188 -23.20 28.29 -46.09
C GLY A 188 -24.06 27.12 -45.64
N VAL A 189 -24.72 27.28 -44.49
CA VAL A 189 -25.74 26.38 -43.99
C VAL A 189 -27.02 26.57 -44.78
N HIS A 190 -27.56 25.49 -45.34
CA HIS A 190 -28.82 25.50 -46.10
C HIS A 190 -29.92 24.79 -45.33
N ALA A 191 -31.15 25.31 -45.45
CA ALA A 191 -32.34 24.66 -44.92
C ALA A 191 -32.55 23.29 -45.59
N GLY A 192 -33.13 22.36 -44.83
CA GLY A 192 -33.43 21.01 -45.28
C GLY A 192 -33.10 19.93 -44.25
N ARG A 193 -33.23 18.67 -44.68
CA ARG A 193 -32.90 17.50 -43.87
C ARG A 193 -31.39 17.45 -43.63
N SER A 194 -31.00 17.34 -42.37
CA SER A 194 -29.62 17.31 -41.93
C SER A 194 -29.39 16.15 -40.98
N PHE A 195 -28.13 15.75 -40.82
CA PHE A 195 -27.72 14.66 -39.95
C PHE A 195 -26.59 15.15 -39.06
N ALA A 196 -26.71 14.93 -37.75
CA ALA A 196 -25.73 15.37 -36.78
C ALA A 196 -25.25 14.20 -35.92
N TRP A 197 -24.02 14.31 -35.43
CA TRP A 197 -23.40 13.32 -34.57
C TRP A 197 -22.44 14.01 -33.62
N VAL A 198 -22.11 13.32 -32.53
CA VAL A 198 -21.09 13.73 -31.58
C VAL A 198 -19.88 12.81 -31.68
N ARG A 199 -18.69 13.40 -31.69
CA ARG A 199 -17.43 12.69 -31.51
C ARG A 199 -16.89 13.00 -30.13
N VAL A 200 -16.54 11.97 -29.37
CA VAL A 200 -16.01 12.08 -28.01
C VAL A 200 -14.62 11.45 -27.97
N GLY A 201 -13.62 12.25 -27.59
CA GLY A 201 -12.25 11.81 -27.36
C GLY A 201 -11.82 12.02 -25.91
N TYR A 202 -10.79 11.29 -25.47
CA TYR A 202 -10.25 11.36 -24.10
C TYR A 202 -8.74 11.67 -24.15
N PRO A 203 -8.34 12.95 -24.10
CA PRO A 203 -6.92 13.32 -24.22
C PRO A 203 -6.06 12.77 -23.06
N GLU A 204 -6.66 12.60 -21.88
CA GLU A 204 -6.01 12.03 -20.70
C GLU A 204 -5.84 10.50 -20.79
N CYS A 205 -6.47 9.84 -21.76
CA CYS A 205 -6.41 8.40 -22.00
C CYS A 205 -6.11 8.11 -23.48
N PRO A 206 -4.86 8.32 -23.94
CA PRO A 206 -4.50 8.28 -25.36
C PRO A 206 -4.66 6.91 -26.02
N THR A 207 -4.70 5.83 -25.23
CA THR A 207 -4.94 4.47 -25.73
C THR A 207 -6.41 4.18 -26.02
N VAL A 208 -7.32 5.03 -25.51
CA VAL A 208 -8.76 4.90 -25.75
C VAL A 208 -9.12 5.59 -27.07
N PRO A 209 -9.73 4.87 -28.03
CA PRO A 209 -10.13 5.47 -29.29
C PRO A 209 -11.28 6.47 -29.09
N ALA A 210 -11.29 7.52 -29.91
CA ALA A 210 -12.44 8.41 -29.98
C ALA A 210 -13.68 7.65 -30.50
N VAL A 211 -14.83 7.90 -29.88
CA VAL A 211 -16.10 7.24 -30.20
C VAL A 211 -17.02 8.24 -30.89
N THR A 212 -17.70 7.80 -31.95
CA THR A 212 -18.68 8.61 -32.68
C THR A 212 -20.08 8.05 -32.45
N SER A 213 -21.05 8.92 -32.19
CA SER A 213 -22.45 8.53 -32.04
C SER A 213 -23.07 8.13 -33.39
N PRO A 214 -24.21 7.43 -33.37
CA PRO A 214 -25.06 7.33 -34.56
C PRO A 214 -25.44 8.71 -35.11
N GLU A 215 -25.67 8.80 -36.42
CA GLU A 215 -26.23 10.00 -37.04
C GLU A 215 -27.70 10.18 -36.62
N VAL A 216 -28.05 11.37 -36.14
CA VAL A 216 -29.43 11.76 -35.82
C VAL A 216 -29.92 12.77 -36.83
N ALA A 217 -31.08 12.47 -37.41
CA ALA A 217 -31.73 13.35 -38.35
C ALA A 217 -32.42 14.51 -37.63
N PHE A 218 -32.31 15.71 -38.20
CA PHE A 218 -33.06 16.90 -37.81
C PHE A 218 -33.32 17.77 -39.03
N ARG A 219 -34.11 18.83 -38.89
CA ARG A 219 -34.37 19.79 -39.96
C ARG A 219 -33.81 21.16 -39.62
N ILE A 220 -33.10 21.71 -40.60
CA ILE A 220 -32.75 23.12 -40.62
C ILE A 220 -33.88 23.85 -41.33
N LEU A 221 -34.54 24.75 -40.62
CA LEU A 221 -35.67 25.53 -41.09
C LEU A 221 -35.18 26.81 -41.80
N SER A 222 -35.96 27.29 -42.77
CA SER A 222 -35.76 28.58 -43.45
C SER A 222 -36.22 29.76 -42.59
#